data_AF-A0A356PZQ5-F1
#
_entry.id   AF-A0A356PZQ5-F1
#
_cell.length_a   1.000
_cell.length_b   1.000
_cell.length_c   1.000
_cell.angle_alpha   90.00
_cell.angle_beta   90.00
_cell.angle_gamma   90.00
#
_symmetry.space_group_name_H-M   'P 1'
#
loop_
_entity.id
_entity.type
_entity.pdbx_description
1 polymer ?
#
loop_
_entity_poly.entity_id
_entity_poly.type
_entity_poly.pdbx_seq_one_letter_code
_entity_poly.pdbx_strand_id
1 'polypeptide(L)'
;MSEEKLNRKVAVILGTDVVGYSKHIEADENLTLRTYEARESVLLALIEEYGGRVFNTGGDSVLAEFPSAVDALECATSFQTRMVEANKQPDSPMKMRFRLGINMGDVVKRGDNLLGDGVNIAARLEALSQPDGVSISKSVHDMVAQKTRHKFHDLGLQKVKENAFHAFDVIMPHTQKRQGADGTKKPLLMAALAAVAVIGAIFFYVFQEQGASKPGNQVISLNGSSADQTSENSPSAKTSANKMSAPTILVMPIDVIGQSEVEGIGKGVTESLIATLSKFVGVTVLSSSTSYHVAESGIAGMNLKTAFGIDHVVSGTVQYLGDAGRINLELVDLDDGTVSWSDKRDFTAESLFRVQDELSQLLLADLAINAVVGVNQGANWANSFNTIEDYMLFLNWRQEWRRLNRQGYFASEKLLKQLVKVIPQENSA
;
A
#
# COMPACT_ATOMS: atom_id res chain seq x y z
N MET A 1 -3.33 27.13 -25.51
CA MET A 1 -3.60 25.77 -25.01
C MET A 1 -5.10 25.66 -24.78
N SER A 2 -5.80 24.71 -25.39
CA SER A 2 -7.20 24.44 -25.07
C SER A 2 -7.28 23.70 -23.74
N GLU A 3 -8.12 24.16 -22.81
CA GLU A 3 -8.43 23.41 -21.59
C GLU A 3 -8.95 22.02 -21.96
N GLU A 4 -8.24 20.97 -21.55
CA GLU A 4 -8.66 19.60 -21.85
C GLU A 4 -9.87 19.27 -20.98
N LYS A 5 -11.06 19.30 -21.59
CA LYS A 5 -12.34 19.23 -20.90
C LYS A 5 -12.48 17.92 -20.13
N LEU A 6 -12.40 18.00 -18.79
CA LEU A 6 -12.50 16.85 -17.89
C LEU A 6 -13.72 16.00 -18.22
N ASN A 7 -13.48 14.72 -18.55
CA ASN A 7 -14.51 13.78 -18.92
C ASN A 7 -15.25 13.27 -17.67
N ARG A 8 -16.19 14.08 -17.18
CA ARG A 8 -17.07 13.77 -16.05
C ARG A 8 -18.26 12.93 -16.50
N LYS A 9 -18.61 11.93 -15.69
CA LYS A 9 -19.83 11.13 -15.84
C LYS A 9 -20.31 10.62 -14.48
N VAL A 10 -21.59 10.32 -14.38
CA VAL A 10 -22.09 9.50 -13.27
C VAL A 10 -21.75 8.03 -13.56
N ALA A 11 -21.24 7.32 -12.55
CA ALA A 11 -20.99 5.89 -12.60
C ALA A 11 -21.53 5.20 -11.34
N VAL A 12 -21.90 3.93 -11.47
CA VAL A 12 -22.06 3.02 -10.32
C VAL A 12 -20.73 2.32 -10.12
N ILE A 13 -20.24 2.28 -8.89
CA ILE A 13 -18.90 1.83 -8.55
C ILE A 13 -19.03 0.78 -7.45
N LEU A 14 -18.49 -0.41 -7.72
CA LEU A 14 -18.28 -1.48 -6.77
C LEU A 14 -16.82 -1.46 -6.32
N GLY A 15 -16.59 -1.42 -5.01
CA GLY A 15 -15.31 -1.76 -4.39
C GLY A 15 -15.41 -3.07 -3.63
N THR A 16 -14.35 -3.88 -3.69
CA THR A 16 -14.21 -5.14 -2.95
C THR A 16 -12.86 -5.20 -2.23
N ASP A 17 -12.78 -5.96 -1.15
CA ASP A 17 -11.56 -6.12 -0.33
C ASP A 17 -11.57 -7.45 0.44
N VAL A 18 -10.41 -8.00 0.83
CA VAL A 18 -10.32 -9.24 1.60
C VAL A 18 -10.16 -8.96 3.10
N VAL A 19 -11.06 -9.54 3.88
CA VAL A 19 -11.06 -9.39 5.34
C VAL A 19 -9.82 -10.04 5.95
N GLY A 20 -8.86 -9.20 6.34
CA GLY A 20 -7.67 -9.63 7.07
C GLY A 20 -6.54 -10.18 6.19
N TYR A 21 -6.48 -9.76 4.92
CA TYR A 21 -5.51 -10.25 3.93
C TYR A 21 -4.06 -10.33 4.42
N SER A 22 -3.54 -9.28 5.08
CA SER A 22 -2.17 -9.28 5.63
C SER A 22 -1.91 -10.44 6.59
N LYS A 23 -2.85 -10.74 7.51
CA LYS A 23 -2.74 -11.87 8.45
C LYS A 23 -2.78 -13.23 7.78
N HIS A 24 -3.42 -13.29 6.61
CA HIS A 24 -3.46 -14.50 5.80
C HIS A 24 -2.13 -14.71 5.05
N ILE A 25 -1.57 -13.65 4.47
CA ILE A 25 -0.22 -13.66 3.87
C ILE A 25 0.85 -14.03 4.91
N GLU A 26 0.80 -13.45 6.11
CA GLU A 26 1.70 -13.78 7.23
C GLU A 26 1.62 -15.25 7.66
N ALA A 27 0.46 -15.89 7.53
CA ALA A 27 0.24 -17.27 7.95
C ALA A 27 0.64 -18.30 6.87
N ASP A 28 0.24 -18.06 5.61
CA ASP A 28 0.68 -18.83 4.44
C ASP A 28 0.47 -17.99 3.16
N GLU A 29 1.55 -17.37 2.69
CA GLU A 29 1.59 -16.57 1.46
C GLU A 29 1.12 -17.37 0.23
N ASN A 30 1.61 -18.61 0.06
CA ASN A 30 1.35 -19.38 -1.16
C ASN A 30 -0.10 -19.85 -1.22
N LEU A 31 -0.66 -20.27 -0.10
CA LEU A 31 -2.07 -20.65 0.01
C LEU A 31 -2.98 -19.43 -0.16
N THR A 32 -2.61 -18.30 0.44
CA THR A 32 -3.39 -17.06 0.36
C THR A 32 -3.46 -16.52 -1.05
N LEU A 33 -2.32 -16.40 -1.75
CA LEU A 33 -2.27 -15.93 -3.13
C LEU A 33 -3.10 -16.83 -4.07
N ARG A 34 -2.93 -18.16 -4.00
CA ARG A 34 -3.70 -19.11 -4.82
C ARG A 34 -5.20 -19.08 -4.52
N THR A 35 -5.57 -18.92 -3.25
CA THR A 35 -6.97 -18.79 -2.85
C THR A 35 -7.55 -17.48 -3.37
N TYR A 36 -6.80 -16.38 -3.26
CA TYR A 36 -7.19 -15.08 -3.79
C TYR A 36 -7.39 -15.12 -5.31
N GLU A 37 -6.39 -15.57 -6.09
CA GLU A 37 -6.49 -15.72 -7.55
C GLU A 37 -7.74 -16.51 -7.97
N ALA A 38 -8.07 -17.59 -7.26
CA ALA A 38 -9.26 -18.40 -7.51
C ALA A 38 -10.58 -17.69 -7.15
N ARG A 39 -10.60 -16.81 -6.15
CA ARG A 39 -11.79 -16.01 -5.78
C ARG A 39 -11.94 -14.78 -6.68
N GLU A 40 -10.85 -14.09 -6.96
CA GLU A 40 -10.77 -12.98 -7.90
C GLU A 40 -11.23 -13.40 -9.29
N SER A 41 -10.81 -14.57 -9.79
CA SER A 41 -11.30 -15.13 -11.05
C SER A 41 -12.83 -15.25 -11.11
N VAL A 42 -13.49 -15.60 -10.00
CA VAL A 42 -14.96 -15.67 -9.90
C VAL A 42 -15.57 -14.27 -9.84
N LEU A 43 -14.92 -13.32 -9.16
CA LEU A 43 -15.35 -11.92 -9.12
C LEU A 43 -15.29 -11.26 -10.49
N LEU A 44 -14.16 -11.40 -11.20
CA LEU A 44 -13.95 -10.84 -12.54
C LEU A 44 -14.98 -11.39 -13.55
N ALA A 45 -15.22 -12.70 -13.54
CA ALA A 45 -16.22 -13.33 -14.39
C ALA A 45 -17.64 -12.82 -14.09
N LEU A 46 -17.99 -12.62 -12.81
CA LEU A 46 -19.28 -12.03 -12.42
C LEU A 46 -19.40 -10.56 -12.84
N ILE A 47 -18.33 -9.76 -12.70
CA ILE A 47 -18.33 -8.36 -13.14
C ILE A 47 -18.62 -8.28 -14.63
N GLU A 48 -18.00 -9.14 -15.45
CA GLU A 48 -18.26 -9.23 -16.90
C GLU A 48 -19.68 -9.76 -17.20
N GLU A 49 -20.14 -10.80 -16.51
CA GLU A 49 -21.49 -11.39 -16.65
C GLU A 49 -22.60 -10.35 -16.42
N TYR A 50 -22.42 -9.45 -15.44
CA TYR A 50 -23.33 -8.34 -15.12
C TYR A 50 -23.01 -7.02 -15.86
N GLY A 51 -22.20 -7.07 -16.93
CA GLY A 51 -21.94 -5.92 -17.81
C GLY A 51 -21.12 -4.79 -17.17
N GLY A 52 -20.40 -5.08 -16.09
CA GLY A 52 -19.45 -4.18 -15.46
C GLY A 52 -18.07 -4.22 -16.10
N ARG A 53 -17.20 -3.29 -15.69
CA ARG A 53 -15.82 -3.18 -16.15
C ARG A 53 -14.90 -2.87 -14.98
N VAL A 54 -13.88 -3.69 -14.77
CA VAL A 54 -12.79 -3.36 -13.83
C VAL A 54 -11.99 -2.19 -14.40
N PHE A 55 -11.80 -1.15 -13.58
CA PHE A 55 -11.03 0.04 -13.96
C PHE A 55 -9.77 0.23 -13.11
N ASN A 56 -9.68 -0.45 -11.97
CA ASN A 56 -8.49 -0.46 -11.11
C ASN A 56 -8.47 -1.73 -10.23
N THR A 57 -7.27 -2.21 -9.90
CA THR A 57 -6.98 -3.35 -9.02
C THR A 57 -5.73 -3.02 -8.22
N GLY A 58 -5.72 -3.26 -6.91
CA GLY A 58 -4.56 -2.97 -6.08
C GLY A 58 -4.52 -3.86 -4.85
N GLY A 59 -3.47 -4.67 -4.73
CA GLY A 59 -3.38 -5.69 -3.67
C GLY A 59 -4.52 -6.70 -3.80
N ASP A 60 -5.29 -6.84 -2.72
CA ASP A 60 -6.50 -7.66 -2.62
C ASP A 60 -7.81 -6.91 -2.90
N SER A 61 -7.72 -5.62 -3.28
CA SER A 61 -8.88 -4.80 -3.60
C SER A 61 -9.14 -4.68 -5.11
N VAL A 62 -10.41 -4.81 -5.51
CA VAL A 62 -10.87 -4.64 -6.91
C VAL A 62 -11.88 -3.50 -6.99
N LEU A 63 -11.71 -2.62 -7.98
CA LEU A 63 -12.65 -1.53 -8.29
C LEU A 63 -13.24 -1.70 -9.70
N ALA A 64 -14.58 -1.81 -9.75
CA ALA A 64 -15.34 -1.99 -10.99
C ALA A 64 -16.42 -0.93 -11.14
N GLU A 65 -16.66 -0.53 -12.38
CA GLU A 65 -17.79 0.33 -12.75
C GLU A 65 -18.90 -0.48 -13.41
N PHE A 66 -20.15 -0.09 -13.17
CA PHE A 66 -21.33 -0.68 -13.80
C PHE A 66 -22.20 0.41 -14.45
N PRO A 67 -22.87 0.11 -15.57
CA PRO A 67 -23.85 1.01 -16.18
C PRO A 67 -25.16 1.10 -15.36
N SER A 68 -25.35 0.21 -14.38
CA SER A 68 -26.63 -0.03 -13.70
C SER A 68 -26.42 -0.34 -12.22
N ALA A 69 -27.24 0.28 -11.37
CA ALA A 69 -27.21 0.08 -9.93
C ALA A 69 -27.77 -1.30 -9.52
N VAL A 70 -28.69 -1.84 -10.32
CA VAL A 70 -29.27 -3.17 -10.11
C VAL A 70 -28.21 -4.24 -10.42
N ASP A 71 -27.55 -4.15 -11.56
CA ASP A 71 -26.59 -5.18 -11.99
C ASP A 71 -25.35 -5.22 -11.08
N ALA A 72 -24.90 -4.06 -10.58
CA ALA A 72 -23.86 -3.99 -9.54
C ALA A 72 -24.26 -4.70 -8.24
N LEU A 73 -25.53 -4.59 -7.82
CA LEU A 73 -26.05 -5.21 -6.60
C LEU A 73 -26.24 -6.73 -6.76
N GLU A 74 -26.80 -7.17 -7.88
CA GLU A 74 -26.99 -8.59 -8.18
C GLU A 74 -25.62 -9.28 -8.37
N CYS A 75 -24.63 -8.60 -8.99
CA CYS A 75 -23.23 -9.05 -9.03
C CYS A 75 -22.62 -9.21 -7.64
N ALA A 76 -22.71 -8.18 -6.79
CA ALA A 76 -22.13 -8.18 -5.45
C ALA A 76 -22.71 -9.27 -4.53
N THR A 77 -24.04 -9.44 -4.56
CA THR A 77 -24.74 -10.44 -3.75
C THR A 77 -24.56 -11.86 -4.28
N SER A 78 -24.48 -12.03 -5.62
CA SER A 78 -24.10 -13.29 -6.26
C SER A 78 -22.69 -13.71 -5.84
N PHE A 79 -21.73 -12.77 -5.86
CA PHE A 79 -20.35 -13.02 -5.44
C PHE A 79 -20.28 -13.44 -3.96
N GLN A 80 -20.87 -12.66 -3.05
CA GLN A 80 -20.88 -13.00 -1.61
C GLN A 80 -21.53 -14.37 -1.34
N THR A 81 -22.62 -14.70 -2.05
CA THR A 81 -23.26 -16.01 -1.93
C THR A 81 -22.32 -17.14 -2.37
N ARG A 82 -21.62 -16.99 -3.51
CA ARG A 82 -20.63 -17.97 -3.99
C ARG A 82 -19.43 -18.10 -3.03
N MET A 83 -18.94 -17.00 -2.46
CA MET A 83 -17.81 -17.01 -1.51
C MET A 83 -18.18 -17.71 -0.19
N VAL A 84 -19.35 -17.40 0.36
CA VAL A 84 -19.87 -18.05 1.58
C VAL A 84 -20.10 -19.54 1.36
N GLU A 85 -20.63 -19.94 0.21
CA GLU A 85 -20.82 -21.36 -0.10
C GLU A 85 -19.49 -22.10 -0.25
N ALA A 86 -18.51 -21.51 -0.94
CA ALA A 86 -17.19 -22.12 -1.07
C ALA A 86 -16.44 -22.21 0.27
N ASN A 87 -16.57 -21.22 1.15
CA ASN A 87 -15.99 -21.24 2.50
C ASN A 87 -16.64 -22.25 3.47
N LYS A 88 -17.78 -22.86 3.11
CA LYS A 88 -18.40 -23.97 3.85
C LYS A 88 -17.91 -25.34 3.39
N GLN A 89 -17.29 -25.46 2.22
CA GLN A 89 -16.88 -26.76 1.69
C GLN A 89 -15.82 -27.39 2.61
N PRO A 90 -15.91 -28.71 2.94
CA PRO A 90 -14.97 -29.37 3.85
C PRO A 90 -13.52 -29.26 3.41
N ASP A 91 -13.31 -29.30 2.09
CA ASP A 91 -11.99 -29.27 1.46
C ASP A 91 -11.48 -27.84 1.19
N SER A 92 -12.19 -26.79 1.64
CA SER A 92 -11.71 -25.41 1.48
C SER A 92 -10.49 -25.20 2.38
N PRO A 93 -9.26 -25.08 1.82
CA PRO A 93 -8.03 -25.09 2.61
C PRO A 93 -7.87 -23.82 3.46
N MET A 94 -8.63 -22.79 3.11
CA MET A 94 -8.64 -21.47 3.73
C MET A 94 -10.05 -20.90 3.64
N LYS A 95 -10.46 -20.09 4.62
CA LYS A 95 -11.71 -19.32 4.59
C LYS A 95 -11.38 -17.87 4.28
N MET A 96 -11.63 -17.44 3.03
CA MET A 96 -11.35 -16.09 2.56
C MET A 96 -12.66 -15.32 2.44
N ARG A 97 -12.84 -14.29 3.27
CA ARG A 97 -14.08 -13.51 3.40
C ARG A 97 -13.89 -12.14 2.76
N PHE A 98 -14.92 -11.61 2.11
CA PHE A 98 -14.85 -10.34 1.40
C PHE A 98 -15.75 -9.29 2.02
N ARG A 99 -15.39 -8.01 1.85
CA ARG A 99 -16.28 -6.85 2.04
C ARG A 99 -16.57 -6.24 0.68
N LEU A 100 -17.79 -5.75 0.50
CA LEU A 100 -18.25 -5.15 -0.75
C LEU A 100 -18.98 -3.83 -0.47
N GLY A 101 -18.68 -2.80 -1.26
CA GLY A 101 -19.24 -1.45 -1.15
C GLY A 101 -19.71 -0.92 -2.50
N ILE A 102 -20.96 -0.45 -2.60
CA ILE A 102 -21.51 0.09 -3.85
C ILE A 102 -21.94 1.55 -3.67
N ASN A 103 -21.45 2.44 -4.52
CA ASN A 103 -21.89 3.83 -4.61
C ASN A 103 -22.28 4.21 -6.03
N MET A 104 -23.13 5.24 -6.17
CA MET A 104 -23.43 5.92 -7.43
C MET A 104 -23.14 7.40 -7.27
N GLY A 105 -22.28 7.97 -8.12
CA GLY A 105 -21.84 9.36 -8.01
C GLY A 105 -21.07 9.86 -9.24
N ASP A 106 -20.72 11.15 -9.24
CA ASP A 106 -19.89 11.76 -10.28
C ASP A 106 -18.42 11.31 -10.17
N VAL A 107 -17.81 11.03 -11.32
CA VAL A 107 -16.41 10.63 -11.47
C VAL A 107 -15.79 11.25 -12.71
N VAL A 108 -14.49 11.51 -12.62
CA VAL A 108 -13.66 11.92 -13.75
C VAL A 108 -12.99 10.68 -14.35
N LYS A 109 -13.22 10.42 -15.65
CA LYS A 109 -12.49 9.39 -16.38
C LYS A 109 -11.11 9.91 -16.79
N ARG A 110 -10.03 9.18 -16.44
CA ARG A 110 -8.64 9.49 -16.81
C ARG A 110 -7.98 8.25 -17.41
N GLY A 111 -7.83 8.22 -18.73
CA GLY A 111 -7.49 6.97 -19.43
C GLY A 111 -8.60 5.94 -19.22
N ASP A 112 -8.25 4.74 -18.75
CA ASP A 112 -9.21 3.72 -18.36
C ASP A 112 -9.68 3.78 -16.90
N ASN A 113 -9.01 4.56 -16.06
CA ASN A 113 -9.28 4.68 -14.62
C ASN A 113 -10.39 5.72 -14.33
N LEU A 114 -11.02 5.63 -13.17
CA LEU A 114 -12.00 6.58 -12.64
C LEU A 114 -11.49 7.20 -11.34
N LEU A 115 -11.69 8.50 -11.18
CA LEU A 115 -11.24 9.27 -10.01
C LEU A 115 -12.37 10.16 -9.48
N GLY A 116 -12.30 10.51 -8.19
CA GLY A 116 -13.20 11.45 -7.52
C GLY A 116 -14.05 10.84 -6.42
N ASP A 117 -14.93 11.64 -5.83
CA ASP A 117 -15.67 11.27 -4.61
C ASP A 117 -16.61 10.08 -4.77
N GLY A 118 -17.11 9.85 -5.99
CA GLY A 118 -17.86 8.62 -6.31
C GLY A 118 -17.09 7.35 -5.91
N VAL A 119 -15.80 7.28 -6.26
CA VAL A 119 -14.90 6.16 -5.96
C VAL A 119 -14.56 6.13 -4.47
N ASN A 120 -14.23 7.29 -3.89
CA ASN A 120 -13.86 7.43 -2.48
C ASN A 120 -14.99 7.01 -1.52
N ILE A 121 -16.25 7.18 -1.90
CA ILE A 121 -17.40 6.74 -1.12
C ILE A 121 -17.65 5.23 -1.29
N ALA A 122 -17.44 4.65 -2.49
CA ALA A 122 -17.54 3.21 -2.70
C ALA A 122 -16.52 2.43 -1.84
N ALA A 123 -15.25 2.87 -1.83
CA ALA A 123 -14.20 2.28 -0.99
C ALA A 123 -14.51 2.42 0.51
N ARG A 124 -15.10 3.54 0.95
CA ARG A 124 -15.53 3.69 2.36
C ARG A 124 -16.73 2.82 2.73
N LEU A 125 -17.63 2.52 1.78
CA LEU A 125 -18.76 1.60 1.98
C LEU A 125 -18.28 0.15 2.07
N GLU A 126 -17.26 -0.21 1.28
CA GLU A 126 -16.56 -1.49 1.40
C GLU A 126 -15.97 -1.60 2.81
N ALA A 127 -15.10 -0.66 3.21
CA ALA A 127 -14.41 -0.74 4.49
C ALA A 127 -15.37 -0.70 5.70
N LEU A 128 -16.50 -0.01 5.54
CA LEU A 128 -17.62 -0.02 6.49
C LEU A 128 -18.37 -1.35 6.51
N SER A 129 -18.34 -2.17 5.46
CA SER A 129 -19.13 -3.39 5.36
C SER A 129 -18.72 -4.44 6.38
N GLN A 130 -19.69 -5.26 6.78
CA GLN A 130 -19.38 -6.46 7.55
C GLN A 130 -18.74 -7.53 6.64
N PRO A 131 -17.85 -8.38 7.18
CA PRO A 131 -17.38 -9.56 6.46
C PRO A 131 -18.53 -10.42 5.89
N ASP A 132 -18.41 -10.83 4.64
CA ASP A 132 -19.44 -11.46 3.79
C ASP A 132 -20.67 -10.58 3.48
N GLY A 133 -20.61 -9.27 3.78
CA GLY A 133 -21.67 -8.29 3.57
C GLY A 133 -21.52 -7.45 2.30
N VAL A 134 -22.58 -6.71 1.98
CA VAL A 134 -22.58 -5.65 0.97
C VAL A 134 -23.16 -4.39 1.62
N SER A 135 -22.41 -3.29 1.63
CA SER A 135 -22.91 -1.96 1.99
C SER A 135 -23.23 -1.18 0.71
N ILE A 136 -24.31 -0.40 0.71
CA ILE A 136 -24.65 0.48 -0.40
C ILE A 136 -24.92 1.91 0.08
N SER A 137 -24.64 2.90 -0.77
CA SER A 137 -25.03 4.29 -0.50
C SER A 137 -26.54 4.48 -0.69
N LYS A 138 -27.07 5.58 -0.14
CA LYS A 138 -28.44 6.00 -0.43
C LYS A 138 -28.75 6.16 -1.94
N SER A 139 -27.81 6.70 -2.74
CA SER A 139 -28.05 6.87 -4.19
C SER A 139 -28.21 5.53 -4.92
N VAL A 140 -27.53 4.48 -4.46
CA VAL A 140 -27.75 3.11 -4.95
C VAL A 140 -29.06 2.55 -4.41
N HIS A 141 -29.31 2.65 -3.11
CA HIS A 141 -30.54 2.16 -2.46
C HIS A 141 -31.81 2.68 -3.16
N ASP A 142 -31.88 4.00 -3.39
CA ASP A 142 -33.04 4.65 -4.00
C ASP A 142 -33.28 4.18 -5.45
N MET A 143 -32.26 3.64 -6.14
CA MET A 143 -32.38 3.06 -7.48
C MET A 143 -32.79 1.58 -7.50
N VAL A 144 -32.48 0.82 -6.45
CA VAL A 144 -32.59 -0.66 -6.42
C VAL A 144 -33.70 -1.20 -5.51
N ALA A 145 -34.13 -0.45 -4.49
CA ALA A 145 -35.03 -0.93 -3.44
C ALA A 145 -36.43 -1.36 -3.95
N GLN A 146 -36.88 -0.81 -5.07
CA GLN A 146 -38.14 -1.17 -5.72
C GLN A 146 -37.97 -2.12 -6.92
N LYS A 147 -36.73 -2.43 -7.32
CA LYS A 147 -36.41 -3.19 -8.55
C LYS A 147 -35.80 -4.56 -8.27
N THR A 148 -35.31 -4.79 -7.06
CA THR A 148 -34.68 -6.05 -6.63
C THR A 148 -35.51 -6.73 -5.54
N ARG A 149 -35.23 -8.01 -5.26
CA ARG A 149 -35.89 -8.75 -4.17
C ARG A 149 -35.19 -8.63 -2.83
N HIS A 150 -34.05 -7.92 -2.79
CA HIS A 150 -33.27 -7.71 -1.58
C HIS A 150 -34.02 -6.84 -0.57
N LYS A 151 -33.76 -7.09 0.71
CA LYS A 151 -34.16 -6.21 1.80
C LYS A 151 -32.93 -5.45 2.28
N PHE A 152 -33.13 -4.26 2.81
CA PHE A 152 -32.05 -3.38 3.24
C PHE A 152 -32.21 -3.04 4.71
N HIS A 153 -31.10 -2.95 5.45
CA HIS A 153 -31.08 -2.39 6.77
C HIS A 153 -30.42 -1.01 6.72
N ASP A 154 -31.21 0.03 7.02
CA ASP A 154 -30.71 1.39 7.17
C ASP A 154 -29.72 1.51 8.33
N LEU A 155 -28.52 2.01 8.06
CA LEU A 155 -27.47 2.28 9.05
C LEU A 155 -27.43 3.77 9.45
N GLY A 156 -28.21 4.63 8.80
CA GLY A 156 -28.25 6.07 8.97
C GLY A 156 -27.05 6.78 8.33
N LEU A 157 -26.79 8.00 8.80
CA LEU A 157 -25.63 8.79 8.41
C LEU A 157 -24.36 8.22 9.05
N GLN A 158 -23.43 7.76 8.23
CA GLN A 158 -22.14 7.21 8.63
C GLN A 158 -21.04 8.22 8.33
N LYS A 159 -20.19 8.52 9.32
CA LYS A 159 -18.97 9.33 9.13
C LYS A 159 -17.75 8.41 9.13
N VAL A 160 -17.09 8.30 7.98
CA VAL A 160 -15.92 7.43 7.77
C VAL A 160 -14.76 8.28 7.27
N LYS A 161 -13.78 8.55 8.16
CA LYS A 161 -12.78 9.62 7.97
C LYS A 161 -13.51 10.94 7.69
N GLU A 162 -13.08 11.73 6.71
CA GLU A 162 -13.69 13.03 6.41
C GLU A 162 -15.03 13.02 5.66
N ASN A 163 -15.51 11.86 5.17
CA ASN A 163 -16.78 11.83 4.44
C ASN A 163 -17.94 11.35 5.33
N ALA A 164 -19.06 12.07 5.24
CA ALA A 164 -20.34 11.66 5.79
C ALA A 164 -21.26 11.21 4.63
N PHE A 165 -21.82 10.01 4.72
CA PHE A 165 -22.76 9.47 3.73
C PHE A 165 -23.79 8.57 4.40
N HIS A 166 -25.00 8.52 3.84
CA HIS A 166 -26.07 7.64 4.33
C HIS A 166 -25.88 6.25 3.71
N ALA A 167 -25.77 5.22 4.56
CA ALA A 167 -25.46 3.85 4.16
C ALA A 167 -26.56 2.85 4.54
N PHE A 168 -26.66 1.77 3.76
CA PHE A 168 -27.56 0.64 3.98
C PHE A 168 -26.79 -0.68 3.85
N ASP A 169 -27.08 -1.64 4.71
CA ASP A 169 -26.64 -3.04 4.53
C ASP A 169 -27.65 -3.80 3.67
N VAL A 170 -27.16 -4.63 2.75
CA VAL A 170 -27.98 -5.63 2.06
C VAL A 170 -28.21 -6.83 2.98
N ILE A 171 -29.47 -7.14 3.27
CA ILE A 171 -29.83 -8.29 4.12
C ILE A 171 -29.74 -9.57 3.28
N MET A 172 -28.78 -10.41 3.62
CA MET A 172 -28.55 -11.73 3.02
C MET A 172 -28.70 -12.81 4.11
N PRO A 173 -28.97 -14.09 3.77
CA PRO A 173 -29.26 -15.13 4.76
C PRO A 173 -28.14 -15.38 5.79
N HIS A 174 -26.90 -15.04 5.44
CA HIS A 174 -25.71 -15.22 6.26
C HIS A 174 -25.22 -13.93 6.96
N THR A 175 -25.82 -12.76 6.70
CA THR A 175 -25.36 -11.50 7.31
C THR A 175 -26.04 -11.23 8.64
N GLN A 176 -25.33 -10.54 9.55
CA GLN A 176 -25.86 -10.16 10.85
C GLN A 176 -26.48 -8.77 10.77
N LYS A 177 -27.61 -8.55 11.46
CA LYS A 177 -28.17 -7.21 11.58
C LYS A 177 -27.30 -6.38 12.52
N ARG A 178 -26.60 -5.40 11.98
CA ARG A 178 -25.82 -4.42 12.75
C ARG A 178 -26.76 -3.44 13.49
N GLN A 179 -26.25 -2.74 14.50
CA GLN A 179 -26.97 -1.59 15.04
C GLN A 179 -26.55 -0.36 14.25
N GLY A 180 -27.53 0.41 13.73
CA GLY A 180 -27.29 1.73 13.16
C GLY A 180 -26.72 2.69 14.21
N ALA A 181 -26.09 3.77 13.77
CA ALA A 181 -25.43 4.73 14.64
C ALA A 181 -26.42 5.70 15.35
N ASP A 182 -27.42 5.16 16.05
CA ASP A 182 -28.26 5.95 16.93
C ASP A 182 -27.46 6.39 18.17
N GLY A 183 -27.31 7.70 18.31
CA GLY A 183 -26.36 8.31 19.23
C GLY A 183 -26.75 8.19 20.70
N THR A 184 -26.32 7.13 21.38
CA THR A 184 -26.25 7.07 22.85
C THR A 184 -24.88 6.58 23.34
N LYS A 185 -24.02 7.52 23.75
CA LYS A 185 -22.72 7.24 24.37
C LYS A 185 -22.90 6.59 25.75
N LYS A 186 -22.11 5.56 26.08
CA LYS A 186 -21.57 5.36 27.45
C LYS A 186 -20.13 4.83 27.40
N PRO A 187 -19.25 5.24 28.33
CA PRO A 187 -17.83 4.90 28.31
C PRO A 187 -17.53 3.62 29.11
N LEU A 188 -16.61 2.80 28.61
CA LEU A 188 -16.04 1.68 29.38
C LEU A 188 -14.54 1.50 29.06
N LEU A 189 -13.71 2.42 29.55
CA LEU A 189 -12.25 2.31 29.53
C LEU A 189 -11.64 2.95 30.79
N MET A 190 -11.93 2.35 31.95
CA MET A 190 -11.33 2.70 33.26
C MET A 190 -10.75 1.46 33.96
N ALA A 191 -10.07 0.61 33.19
CA ALA A 191 -9.39 -0.58 33.72
C ALA A 191 -7.91 -0.73 33.25
N ALA A 192 -7.49 -0.02 32.19
CA ALA A 192 -6.12 -0.15 31.65
C ALA A 192 -5.07 0.71 32.38
N LEU A 193 -5.47 1.81 33.03
CA LEU A 193 -4.54 2.78 33.64
C LEU A 193 -3.88 2.33 34.95
N ALA A 194 -4.42 1.31 35.63
CA ALA A 194 -3.87 0.83 36.91
C ALA A 194 -2.64 -0.10 36.74
N ALA A 195 -2.53 -0.82 35.62
CA ALA A 195 -1.44 -1.78 35.40
C ALA A 195 -0.11 -1.11 35.01
N VAL A 196 -0.15 0.00 34.28
CA VAL A 196 1.04 0.70 33.78
C VAL A 196 1.80 1.41 34.92
N ALA A 197 1.09 1.93 35.91
CA ALA A 197 1.70 2.65 37.04
C ALA A 197 2.58 1.74 37.94
N VAL A 198 2.21 0.46 38.09
CA VAL A 198 2.94 -0.49 38.95
C VAL A 198 4.27 -0.93 38.32
N ILE A 199 4.29 -1.11 36.99
CA ILE A 199 5.50 -1.52 36.27
C ILE A 199 6.54 -0.39 36.24
N GLY A 200 6.11 0.86 36.05
CA GLY A 200 7.00 2.04 36.09
C GLY A 200 7.65 2.27 37.45
N ALA A 201 6.93 2.03 38.55
CA ALA A 201 7.45 2.21 39.92
C ALA A 201 8.56 1.19 40.25
N ILE A 202 8.42 -0.06 39.82
CA ILE A 202 9.45 -1.11 40.03
C ILE A 202 10.71 -0.79 39.22
N PHE A 203 10.56 -0.34 37.96
CA PHE A 203 11.70 -0.01 37.10
C PHE A 203 12.51 1.19 37.62
N PHE A 204 11.85 2.20 38.18
CA PHE A 204 12.52 3.36 38.78
C PHE A 204 13.31 3.01 40.06
N TYR A 205 12.81 2.09 40.89
CA TYR A 205 13.47 1.69 42.12
C TYR A 205 14.77 0.91 41.87
N VAL A 206 14.76 -0.02 40.92
CA VAL A 206 15.93 -0.84 40.57
C VAL A 206 17.05 -0.01 39.91
N PHE A 207 16.70 1.05 39.17
CA PHE A 207 17.69 1.89 38.49
C PHE A 207 18.41 2.90 39.40
N GLN A 208 17.94 3.09 40.64
CA GLN A 208 18.52 4.08 41.57
C GLN A 208 19.66 3.53 42.45
N GLU A 209 19.83 2.20 42.56
CA GLU A 209 20.87 1.58 43.42
C GLU A 209 22.22 1.31 42.74
N GLN A 210 22.36 1.44 41.42
CA GLN A 210 23.63 1.13 40.71
C GLN A 210 24.21 2.33 39.97
N GLY A 211 24.74 3.30 40.73
CA GLY A 211 25.19 4.56 40.12
C GLY A 211 26.14 5.47 40.90
N ALA A 212 27.12 4.99 41.67
CA ALA A 212 28.34 5.76 42.01
C ALA A 212 29.42 4.95 42.74
N SER A 213 30.63 4.80 42.14
CA SER A 213 31.94 4.82 42.84
C SER A 213 33.14 4.78 41.88
N LYS A 214 34.12 5.64 42.13
CA LYS A 214 35.53 5.64 41.63
C LYS A 214 36.44 5.65 42.90
N PRO A 215 37.79 5.60 42.82
CA PRO A 215 38.68 4.72 42.05
C PRO A 215 39.83 4.09 42.92
N GLY A 216 40.64 3.18 42.37
CA GLY A 216 42.09 3.09 42.68
C GLY A 216 42.64 1.99 43.62
N ASN A 217 43.68 1.29 43.13
CA ASN A 217 44.77 0.54 43.80
C ASN A 217 44.47 -0.52 44.89
N GLN A 218 44.87 -1.78 44.64
CA GLN A 218 46.16 -2.33 45.13
C GLN A 218 46.53 -3.74 44.55
N VAL A 219 47.66 -3.77 43.81
CA VAL A 219 48.78 -4.73 43.70
C VAL A 219 48.75 -6.21 44.21
N ILE A 220 49.56 -7.05 43.52
CA ILE A 220 50.24 -8.31 43.95
C ILE A 220 49.29 -9.55 44.04
N SER A 221 49.52 -10.76 43.49
CA SER A 221 50.65 -11.47 42.80
C SER A 221 50.12 -12.79 42.16
N LEU A 222 50.81 -13.66 41.40
CA LEU A 222 52.18 -13.82 40.84
C LEU A 222 52.15 -14.83 39.65
N ASN A 223 53.15 -14.77 38.74
CA ASN A 223 53.74 -15.81 37.85
C ASN A 223 52.94 -16.98 37.22
N GLY A 224 53.13 -17.23 35.92
CA GLY A 224 52.62 -18.47 35.27
C GLY A 224 52.93 -18.78 33.79
N SER A 225 54.05 -18.32 33.22
CA SER A 225 54.76 -18.81 32.01
C SER A 225 54.05 -19.47 30.78
N SER A 226 54.51 -19.04 29.60
CA SER A 226 54.71 -19.80 28.34
C SER A 226 53.61 -19.90 27.27
N ALA A 227 54.08 -19.87 26.01
CA ALA A 227 53.36 -20.11 24.75
C ALA A 227 53.01 -21.63 24.60
N ASP A 228 52.13 -22.09 23.69
CA ASP A 228 52.29 -22.02 22.22
C ASP A 228 50.96 -22.28 21.46
N GLN A 229 51.04 -22.35 20.13
CA GLN A 229 49.97 -22.45 19.13
C GLN A 229 49.04 -23.68 19.25
N THR A 230 47.82 -23.56 18.71
CA THR A 230 47.37 -24.39 17.54
C THR A 230 46.04 -23.92 16.96
N SER A 231 45.86 -24.13 15.65
CA SER A 231 44.58 -23.94 14.93
C SER A 231 43.69 -25.18 15.09
N GLU A 232 42.36 -25.04 14.97
CA GLU A 232 41.57 -25.65 13.87
C GLU A 232 40.03 -25.50 13.99
N ASN A 233 39.39 -25.46 12.82
CA ASN A 233 38.03 -25.91 12.49
C ASN A 233 36.80 -25.29 13.20
N SER A 234 36.17 -24.33 12.49
CA SER A 234 34.70 -24.20 12.43
C SER A 234 34.21 -24.54 11.01
N PRO A 235 33.33 -25.54 10.82
CA PRO A 235 32.86 -25.94 9.50
C PRO A 235 31.70 -25.08 8.97
N SER A 236 31.91 -24.53 7.77
CA SER A 236 30.93 -24.08 6.76
C SER A 236 29.46 -23.94 7.19
N ALA A 237 29.03 -22.70 7.40
CA ALA A 237 27.61 -22.35 7.40
C ALA A 237 27.07 -22.33 5.96
N LYS A 238 26.11 -23.24 5.72
CA LYS A 238 25.26 -23.41 4.54
C LYS A 238 25.07 -22.16 3.67
N THR A 239 25.57 -22.22 2.43
CA THR A 239 25.00 -21.47 1.32
C THR A 239 23.55 -21.91 1.11
N SER A 240 22.58 -21.06 1.45
CA SER A 240 21.19 -21.22 1.04
C SER A 240 20.88 -20.16 -0.02
N ALA A 241 20.27 -20.57 -1.12
CA ALA A 241 20.16 -19.74 -2.32
C ALA A 241 19.31 -18.48 -2.07
N ASN A 242 19.91 -17.31 -2.28
CA ASN A 242 19.21 -16.03 -2.19
C ASN A 242 18.20 -15.91 -3.35
N LYS A 243 16.92 -16.09 -3.03
CA LYS A 243 15.81 -15.87 -3.97
C LYS A 243 15.53 -14.37 -4.00
N MET A 244 16.20 -13.64 -4.89
CA MET A 244 16.05 -12.18 -5.08
C MET A 244 14.57 -11.76 -5.14
N SER A 245 14.03 -11.30 -4.02
CA SER A 245 12.82 -10.50 -3.95
C SER A 245 13.15 -9.07 -4.38
N ALA A 246 12.19 -8.40 -5.03
CA ALA A 246 12.30 -6.96 -5.29
C ALA A 246 12.22 -6.20 -3.96
N PRO A 247 13.11 -5.22 -3.69
CA PRO A 247 13.12 -4.52 -2.41
C PRO A 247 11.81 -3.79 -2.15
N THR A 248 11.36 -3.82 -0.89
CA THR A 248 10.07 -3.30 -0.47
C THR A 248 10.18 -1.86 0.01
N ILE A 249 9.38 -0.97 -0.57
CA ILE A 249 9.41 0.48 -0.36
C ILE A 249 8.14 0.92 0.36
N LEU A 250 8.29 1.58 1.50
CA LEU A 250 7.21 2.32 2.18
C LEU A 250 7.35 3.82 1.87
N VAL A 251 6.30 4.45 1.35
CA VAL A 251 6.25 5.93 1.29
C VAL A 251 5.49 6.43 2.51
N MET A 252 6.16 7.08 3.45
CA MET A 252 5.50 7.65 4.62
C MET A 252 4.53 8.78 4.22
N PRO A 253 3.48 9.04 5.02
CA PRO A 253 2.71 10.26 4.91
C PRO A 253 3.64 11.48 4.94
N ILE A 254 3.60 12.34 3.91
CA ILE A 254 4.46 13.51 3.84
C ILE A 254 3.91 14.58 4.80
N ASP A 255 4.73 15.00 5.76
CA ASP A 255 4.36 16.02 6.74
C ASP A 255 4.24 17.41 6.09
N VAL A 256 3.30 18.22 6.56
CA VAL A 256 3.10 19.60 6.09
C VAL A 256 3.41 20.58 7.23
N ILE A 257 4.30 21.54 6.96
CA ILE A 257 4.82 22.49 7.95
C ILE A 257 4.58 23.92 7.46
N GLY A 258 3.65 24.65 8.08
CA GLY A 258 3.41 26.06 7.77
C GLY A 258 2.05 26.57 8.24
N GLN A 259 1.79 27.87 8.00
CA GLN A 259 0.50 28.50 8.24
C GLN A 259 -0.37 28.46 6.98
N SER A 260 -0.92 27.29 6.64
CA SER A 260 -2.11 27.25 5.78
C SER A 260 -2.90 25.95 5.96
N GLU A 261 -4.22 26.10 5.89
CA GLU A 261 -5.24 25.07 6.07
C GLU A 261 -5.43 24.22 4.79
N VAL A 262 -4.37 24.01 4.00
CA VAL A 262 -4.48 23.25 2.74
C VAL A 262 -4.42 21.74 3.03
N GLU A 263 -5.53 21.25 3.58
CA GLU A 263 -5.78 19.83 3.75
C GLU A 263 -5.49 19.05 2.46
N GLY A 264 -4.72 17.96 2.60
CA GLY A 264 -4.50 17.02 1.52
C GLY A 264 -3.27 17.24 0.64
N ILE A 265 -2.47 18.30 0.80
CA ILE A 265 -1.20 18.42 0.03
C ILE A 265 -0.25 17.26 0.36
N GLY A 266 0.07 17.04 1.64
CA GLY A 266 0.95 15.95 2.06
C GLY A 266 0.44 14.59 1.55
N LYS A 267 -0.87 14.36 1.65
CA LYS A 267 -1.54 13.18 1.08
C LYS A 267 -1.37 13.07 -0.44
N GLY A 268 -1.57 14.15 -1.20
CA GLY A 268 -1.41 14.17 -2.64
C GLY A 268 0.04 13.94 -3.09
N VAL A 269 1.02 14.41 -2.29
CA VAL A 269 2.44 14.09 -2.51
C VAL A 269 2.71 12.60 -2.25
N THR A 270 2.27 12.06 -1.11
CA THR A 270 2.37 10.61 -0.80
C THR A 270 1.72 9.73 -1.89
N GLU A 271 0.47 10.00 -2.29
CA GLU A 271 -0.25 9.19 -3.28
C GLU A 271 0.41 9.26 -4.68
N SER A 272 0.94 10.41 -5.11
CA SER A 272 1.65 10.52 -6.39
C SER A 272 3.03 9.84 -6.38
N LEU A 273 3.76 9.92 -5.26
CA LEU A 273 5.01 9.18 -5.07
C LEU A 273 4.76 7.68 -5.19
N ILE A 274 3.77 7.14 -4.45
CA ILE A 274 3.36 5.73 -4.55
C ILE A 274 2.99 5.39 -6.00
N ALA A 275 2.15 6.19 -6.66
CA ALA A 275 1.72 5.96 -8.04
C ALA A 275 2.86 6.02 -9.08
N THR A 276 3.93 6.79 -8.81
CA THR A 276 5.09 6.89 -9.70
C THR A 276 6.09 5.77 -9.45
N LEU A 277 6.42 5.47 -8.20
CA LEU A 277 7.31 4.37 -7.85
C LEU A 277 6.72 3.00 -8.27
N SER A 278 5.40 2.83 -8.14
CA SER A 278 4.71 1.58 -8.53
C SER A 278 4.75 1.27 -10.05
N LYS A 279 5.21 2.20 -10.89
CA LYS A 279 5.44 1.95 -12.34
C LYS A 279 6.70 1.12 -12.60
N PHE A 280 7.53 0.91 -11.59
CA PHE A 280 8.78 0.16 -11.69
C PHE A 280 8.64 -1.23 -11.07
N VAL A 281 8.69 -2.24 -11.92
CA VAL A 281 8.57 -3.66 -11.55
C VAL A 281 9.81 -4.15 -10.74
N GLY A 282 10.88 -3.35 -10.73
CA GLY A 282 12.08 -3.63 -9.96
C GLY A 282 11.94 -3.47 -8.44
N VAL A 283 10.87 -2.83 -7.95
CA VAL A 283 10.61 -2.59 -6.52
C VAL A 283 9.18 -3.02 -6.15
N THR A 284 8.95 -3.35 -4.88
CA THR A 284 7.61 -3.59 -4.33
C THR A 284 7.16 -2.36 -3.55
N VAL A 285 6.19 -1.58 -4.02
CA VAL A 285 5.72 -0.38 -3.31
C VAL A 285 4.49 -0.71 -2.47
N LEU A 286 4.54 -0.38 -1.18
CA LEU A 286 3.42 -0.59 -0.26
C LEU A 286 2.28 0.42 -0.53
N SER A 287 1.05 -0.03 -0.30
CA SER A 287 -0.15 0.76 -0.57
C SER A 287 -0.24 2.00 0.33
N SER A 288 -0.94 3.04 -0.13
CA SER A 288 -1.18 4.23 0.69
C SER A 288 -1.89 3.89 2.02
N SER A 289 -2.82 2.94 2.03
CA SER A 289 -3.44 2.48 3.29
C SER A 289 -2.44 1.83 4.25
N THR A 290 -1.47 1.08 3.72
CA THR A 290 -0.36 0.52 4.50
C THR A 290 0.51 1.63 5.07
N SER A 291 0.88 2.64 4.27
CA SER A 291 1.64 3.81 4.71
C SER A 291 0.99 4.55 5.88
N TYR A 292 -0.30 4.84 5.81
CA TYR A 292 -1.03 5.49 6.90
C TYR A 292 -1.13 4.60 8.15
N HIS A 293 -1.40 3.30 7.98
CA HIS A 293 -1.46 2.36 9.11
C HIS A 293 -0.10 2.19 9.82
N VAL A 294 1.00 2.15 9.06
CA VAL A 294 2.36 2.09 9.62
C VAL A 294 2.68 3.36 10.40
N ALA A 295 2.34 4.54 9.87
CA ALA A 295 2.51 5.82 10.60
C ALA A 295 1.68 5.88 11.90
N GLU A 296 0.45 5.35 11.90
CA GLU A 296 -0.40 5.23 13.10
C GLU A 296 0.14 4.23 14.14
N SER A 297 0.97 3.25 13.73
CA SER A 297 1.51 2.22 14.63
C SER A 297 2.64 2.72 15.56
N GLY A 298 3.23 3.88 15.27
CA GLY A 298 4.35 4.44 16.04
C GLY A 298 5.68 3.67 15.90
N ILE A 299 5.77 2.70 15.00
CA ILE A 299 7.01 1.97 14.69
C ILE A 299 7.86 2.83 13.73
N ALA A 300 9.15 2.96 14.02
CA ALA A 300 10.07 3.83 13.26
C ALA A 300 11.47 3.23 13.11
N GLY A 301 12.21 3.72 12.11
CA GLY A 301 13.58 3.30 11.81
C GLY A 301 13.67 1.82 11.44
N MET A 302 14.81 1.19 11.77
CA MET A 302 15.10 -0.23 11.45
C MET A 302 14.04 -1.23 11.95
N ASN A 303 13.23 -0.87 12.95
CA ASN A 303 12.11 -1.72 13.42
C ASN A 303 11.01 -1.91 12.36
N LEU A 304 10.92 -1.02 11.36
CA LEU A 304 10.01 -1.17 10.23
C LEU A 304 10.38 -2.38 9.34
N LYS A 305 11.67 -2.70 9.23
CA LYS A 305 12.16 -3.86 8.47
C LYS A 305 11.75 -5.17 9.13
N THR A 306 11.93 -5.27 10.44
CA THR A 306 11.57 -6.47 11.22
C THR A 306 10.05 -6.63 11.43
N ALA A 307 9.29 -5.54 11.51
CA ALA A 307 7.84 -5.59 11.72
C ALA A 307 7.02 -5.76 10.43
N PHE A 308 7.47 -5.22 9.30
CA PHE A 308 6.68 -5.14 8.06
C PHE A 308 7.41 -5.62 6.80
N GLY A 309 8.66 -6.10 6.90
CA GLY A 309 9.44 -6.55 5.73
C GLY A 309 9.84 -5.42 4.78
N ILE A 310 9.93 -4.18 5.27
CA ILE A 310 10.29 -3.00 4.49
C ILE A 310 11.81 -2.94 4.34
N ASP A 311 12.32 -2.72 3.13
CA ASP A 311 13.74 -2.53 2.88
C ASP A 311 14.13 -1.05 2.89
N HIS A 312 13.29 -0.19 2.29
CA HIS A 312 13.54 1.26 2.26
C HIS A 312 12.29 2.08 2.60
N VAL A 313 12.52 3.26 3.18
CA VAL A 313 11.47 4.23 3.53
C VAL A 313 11.70 5.53 2.77
N VAL A 314 10.67 6.00 2.07
CA VAL A 314 10.63 7.38 1.55
C VAL A 314 9.93 8.25 2.58
N SER A 315 10.64 9.23 3.13
CA SER A 315 10.10 10.25 4.04
C SER A 315 10.28 11.63 3.43
N GLY A 316 9.60 12.63 4.01
CA GLY A 316 9.71 13.99 3.50
C GLY A 316 8.75 14.97 4.14
N THR A 317 8.96 16.25 3.83
CA THR A 317 8.14 17.36 4.32
C THR A 317 7.80 18.33 3.18
N VAL A 318 6.63 18.95 3.25
CA VAL A 318 6.29 20.13 2.46
C VAL A 318 6.15 21.34 3.37
N GLN A 319 6.92 22.38 3.11
CA GLN A 319 6.93 23.62 3.87
C GLN A 319 6.24 24.73 3.06
N TYR A 320 5.49 25.61 3.72
CA TYR A 320 4.78 26.73 3.06
C TYR A 320 4.95 28.06 3.80
N LEU A 321 5.20 29.12 3.03
CA LEU A 321 5.20 30.51 3.50
C LEU A 321 4.66 31.45 2.39
N GLY A 322 3.37 31.79 2.49
CA GLY A 322 2.68 32.52 1.41
C GLY A 322 2.51 31.64 0.17
N ASP A 323 2.91 32.14 -1.00
CA ASP A 323 2.93 31.37 -2.26
C ASP A 323 4.24 30.58 -2.46
N ALA A 324 5.27 30.80 -1.62
CA ALA A 324 6.51 30.03 -1.68
C ALA A 324 6.38 28.74 -0.87
N GLY A 325 6.67 27.60 -1.51
CA GLY A 325 6.76 26.29 -0.88
C GLY A 325 8.11 25.62 -1.09
N ARG A 326 8.42 24.63 -0.25
CA ARG A 326 9.60 23.76 -0.37
C ARG A 326 9.24 22.30 -0.09
N ILE A 327 9.52 21.40 -1.02
CA ILE A 327 9.48 19.95 -0.76
C ILE A 327 10.90 19.50 -0.41
N ASN A 328 11.03 18.67 0.62
CA ASN A 328 12.22 17.88 0.90
C ASN A 328 11.81 16.40 0.93
N LEU A 329 12.46 15.55 0.15
CA LEU A 329 12.28 14.10 0.17
C LEU A 329 13.61 13.42 0.50
N GLU A 330 13.53 12.28 1.18
CA GLU A 330 14.66 11.42 1.49
C GLU A 330 14.28 9.95 1.34
N LEU A 331 15.27 9.10 1.05
CA LEU A 331 15.17 7.66 0.97
C LEU A 331 16.11 7.05 2.00
N VAL A 332 15.56 6.35 2.97
CA VAL A 332 16.29 5.68 4.05
C VAL A 332 16.40 4.19 3.74
N ASP A 333 17.61 3.64 3.78
CA ASP A 333 17.85 2.20 3.81
C ASP A 333 17.66 1.70 5.24
N LEU A 334 16.84 0.65 5.43
CA LEU A 334 16.56 0.11 6.76
C LEU A 334 17.51 -1.01 7.20
N ASP A 335 18.47 -1.45 6.37
CA ASP A 335 19.53 -2.38 6.82
C ASP A 335 20.56 -1.69 7.73
N ASP A 336 20.87 -0.42 7.49
CA ASP A 336 21.80 0.37 8.33
C ASP A 336 21.22 1.70 8.86
N GLY A 337 20.00 2.06 8.44
CA GLY A 337 19.33 3.30 8.85
C GLY A 337 19.87 4.56 8.17
N THR A 338 20.67 4.44 7.11
CA THR A 338 21.28 5.59 6.42
C THR A 338 20.36 6.21 5.38
N VAL A 339 20.51 7.53 5.17
CA VAL A 339 19.87 8.23 4.04
C VAL A 339 20.68 7.93 2.79
N SER A 340 20.13 7.05 1.95
CA SER A 340 20.72 6.64 0.66
C SER A 340 20.56 7.71 -0.42
N TRP A 341 19.47 8.47 -0.40
CA TRP A 341 19.21 9.61 -1.29
C TRP A 341 18.43 10.70 -0.58
N SER A 342 18.64 11.97 -0.95
CA SER A 342 17.79 13.08 -0.54
C SER A 342 17.86 14.23 -1.54
N ASP A 343 16.73 14.89 -1.78
CA ASP A 343 16.70 16.11 -2.59
C ASP A 343 15.59 17.08 -2.13
N LYS A 344 15.80 18.36 -2.40
CA LYS A 344 14.87 19.45 -2.07
C LYS A 344 14.64 20.37 -3.26
N ARG A 345 13.41 20.86 -3.40
CA ARG A 345 13.03 21.82 -4.43
C ARG A 345 12.10 22.89 -3.86
N ASP A 346 12.36 24.12 -4.29
CA ASP A 346 11.47 25.26 -4.07
C ASP A 346 10.43 25.29 -5.19
N PHE A 347 9.21 25.70 -4.85
CA PHE A 347 8.08 25.75 -5.78
C PHE A 347 7.11 26.89 -5.42
N THR A 348 6.24 27.22 -6.36
CA THR A 348 5.04 28.06 -6.18
C THR A 348 3.78 27.22 -6.43
N ALA A 349 2.59 27.73 -6.11
CA ALA A 349 1.34 26.99 -6.35
C ALA A 349 1.21 26.47 -7.80
N GLU A 350 1.68 27.24 -8.79
CA GLU A 350 1.67 26.87 -10.21
C GLU A 350 2.69 25.77 -10.58
N SER A 351 3.82 25.68 -9.85
CA SER A 351 4.91 24.76 -10.18
C SER A 351 4.96 23.49 -9.34
N LEU A 352 4.10 23.36 -8.31
CA LEU A 352 4.04 22.23 -7.39
C LEU A 352 4.05 20.86 -8.11
N PHE A 353 3.12 20.63 -9.04
CA PHE A 353 3.02 19.35 -9.76
C PHE A 353 4.27 19.03 -10.58
N ARG A 354 4.86 20.04 -11.26
CA ARG A 354 6.09 19.86 -12.04
C ARG A 354 7.27 19.47 -11.14
N VAL A 355 7.39 20.11 -9.98
CA VAL A 355 8.45 19.85 -8.99
C VAL A 355 8.25 18.48 -8.32
N GLN A 356 7.01 18.11 -8.04
CA GLN A 356 6.63 16.80 -7.52
C GLN A 356 6.99 15.67 -8.50
N ASP A 357 6.66 15.82 -9.78
CA ASP A 357 6.99 14.84 -10.82
C ASP A 357 8.52 14.72 -10.99
N GLU A 358 9.25 15.84 -11.04
CA GLU A 358 10.72 15.90 -11.12
C GLU A 358 11.39 15.17 -9.94
N LEU A 359 10.97 15.46 -8.70
CA LEU A 359 11.49 14.78 -7.50
C LEU A 359 11.15 13.29 -7.49
N SER A 360 9.95 12.91 -7.95
CA SER A 360 9.53 11.51 -8.03
C SER A 360 10.34 10.72 -9.05
N GLN A 361 10.70 11.34 -10.18
CA GLN A 361 11.58 10.75 -11.20
C GLN A 361 13.02 10.59 -10.69
N LEU A 362 13.56 11.59 -9.98
CA LEU A 362 14.92 11.53 -9.41
C LEU A 362 15.04 10.45 -8.33
N LEU A 363 14.06 10.37 -7.42
CA LEU A 363 13.97 9.29 -6.42
C LEU A 363 13.88 7.91 -7.08
N LEU A 364 13.08 7.78 -8.14
CA LEU A 364 12.92 6.53 -8.87
C LEU A 364 14.21 6.12 -9.60
N ALA A 365 14.96 7.09 -10.15
CA ALA A 365 16.27 6.88 -10.75
C ALA A 365 17.25 6.31 -9.73
N ASP A 366 17.29 6.89 -8.53
CA ASP A 366 18.19 6.46 -7.47
C ASP A 366 17.87 5.03 -7.01
N LEU A 367 16.60 4.73 -6.72
CA LEU A 367 16.11 3.38 -6.41
C LEU A 367 16.50 2.35 -7.48
N ALA A 368 16.34 2.70 -8.74
CA ALA A 368 16.68 1.83 -9.86
C ALA A 368 18.19 1.56 -9.99
N ILE A 369 19.03 2.56 -9.73
CA ILE A 369 20.49 2.46 -9.81
C ILE A 369 21.07 1.77 -8.57
N ASN A 370 20.71 2.23 -7.38
CA ASN A 370 21.34 1.87 -6.11
C ASN A 370 20.69 0.63 -5.47
N ALA A 371 19.37 0.64 -5.28
CA ALA A 371 18.67 -0.43 -4.55
C ALA A 371 18.44 -1.68 -5.41
N VAL A 372 18.07 -1.54 -6.68
CA VAL A 372 17.69 -2.69 -7.54
C VAL A 372 18.86 -3.29 -8.32
N VAL A 373 19.81 -2.46 -8.76
CA VAL A 373 20.96 -2.91 -9.57
C VAL A 373 22.28 -2.91 -8.79
N GLY A 374 22.42 -2.02 -7.82
CA GLY A 374 23.68 -1.75 -7.13
C GLY A 374 24.53 -0.73 -7.87
N VAL A 375 24.99 0.28 -7.13
CA VAL A 375 25.72 1.51 -7.58
C VAL A 375 26.59 1.29 -8.83
N ASN A 376 27.51 0.32 -8.78
CA ASN A 376 28.51 0.08 -9.82
C ASN A 376 27.94 -0.49 -11.13
N GLN A 377 26.87 -1.28 -11.09
CA GLN A 377 26.23 -1.80 -12.32
C GLN A 377 25.14 -0.85 -12.81
N GLY A 378 24.42 -0.18 -11.90
CA GLY A 378 23.30 0.70 -12.22
C GLY A 378 23.77 1.93 -13.00
N ALA A 379 24.77 2.64 -12.47
CA ALA A 379 25.30 3.85 -13.11
C ALA A 379 25.90 3.55 -14.50
N ASN A 380 26.59 2.41 -14.64
CA ASN A 380 27.18 2.00 -15.92
C ASN A 380 26.12 1.68 -16.99
N TRP A 381 25.00 1.03 -16.63
CA TRP A 381 23.91 0.82 -17.57
C TRP A 381 23.11 2.10 -17.83
N ALA A 382 22.89 2.96 -16.83
CA ALA A 382 22.19 4.24 -17.01
C ALA A 382 22.88 5.11 -18.07
N ASN A 383 24.22 5.13 -18.10
CA ASN A 383 25.02 5.82 -19.13
C ASN A 383 24.80 5.31 -20.58
N SER A 384 24.13 4.17 -20.78
CA SER A 384 23.80 3.62 -22.11
C SER A 384 22.47 4.14 -22.68
N PHE A 385 21.77 5.02 -21.95
CA PHE A 385 20.44 5.54 -22.31
C PHE A 385 20.42 7.08 -22.34
N ASN A 386 19.59 7.65 -23.22
CA ASN A 386 19.48 9.10 -23.37
C ASN A 386 18.65 9.75 -22.26
N THR A 387 17.67 9.03 -21.72
CA THR A 387 16.73 9.50 -20.70
C THR A 387 16.59 8.48 -19.57
N ILE A 388 16.11 8.93 -18.41
CA ILE A 388 15.82 8.01 -17.32
C ILE A 388 14.65 7.08 -17.67
N GLU A 389 13.66 7.57 -18.43
CA GLU A 389 12.54 6.78 -18.92
C GLU A 389 12.99 5.58 -19.77
N ASP A 390 13.99 5.76 -20.63
CA ASP A 390 14.55 4.69 -21.47
C ASP A 390 15.32 3.65 -20.61
N TYR A 391 16.05 4.09 -19.60
CA TYR A 391 16.73 3.21 -18.64
C TYR A 391 15.71 2.41 -17.80
N MET A 392 14.65 3.07 -17.32
CA MET A 392 13.56 2.41 -16.58
C MET A 392 12.81 1.40 -17.46
N LEU A 393 12.64 1.69 -18.75
CA LEU A 393 12.06 0.77 -19.72
C LEU A 393 12.94 -0.49 -19.91
N PHE A 394 14.28 -0.33 -19.96
CA PHE A 394 15.23 -1.45 -19.98
C PHE A 394 15.15 -2.30 -18.71
N LEU A 395 15.13 -1.69 -17.52
CA LEU A 395 15.06 -2.43 -16.27
C LEU A 395 13.73 -3.18 -16.11
N ASN A 396 12.60 -2.54 -16.46
CA ASN A 396 11.28 -3.19 -16.49
C ASN A 396 11.27 -4.38 -17.47
N TRP A 397 11.81 -4.22 -18.68
CA TRP A 397 11.95 -5.31 -19.65
C TRP A 397 12.72 -6.50 -19.06
N ARG A 398 13.88 -6.22 -18.48
CA ARG A 398 14.79 -7.21 -17.90
C ARG A 398 14.15 -7.93 -16.70
N GLN A 399 13.38 -7.21 -15.88
CA GLN A 399 12.69 -7.79 -14.74
C GLN A 399 11.59 -8.76 -15.18
N GLU A 400 10.74 -8.36 -16.14
CA GLU A 400 9.72 -9.24 -16.73
C GLU A 400 10.32 -10.47 -17.42
N TRP A 401 11.42 -10.30 -18.16
CA TRP A 401 12.18 -11.41 -18.76
C TRP A 401 12.69 -12.41 -17.71
N ARG A 402 13.15 -11.91 -16.55
CA ARG A 402 13.63 -12.72 -15.43
C ARG A 402 12.54 -13.44 -14.64
N ARG A 403 11.25 -13.16 -14.86
CA ARG A 403 10.13 -13.89 -14.21
C ARG A 403 9.98 -15.34 -14.72
N LEU A 404 10.61 -15.68 -15.85
CA LEU A 404 10.68 -17.03 -16.43
C LEU A 404 9.32 -17.76 -16.55
N ASN A 405 8.24 -17.00 -16.74
CA ASN A 405 6.88 -17.52 -16.87
C ASN A 405 6.18 -16.95 -18.11
N ARG A 406 5.04 -17.54 -18.49
CA ARG A 406 4.33 -17.19 -19.74
C ARG A 406 3.86 -15.72 -19.79
N GLN A 407 3.45 -15.15 -18.66
CA GLN A 407 3.00 -13.76 -18.59
C GLN A 407 4.18 -12.80 -18.73
N GLY A 408 5.28 -13.05 -18.00
CA GLY A 408 6.52 -12.28 -18.09
C GLY A 408 7.16 -12.32 -19.48
N TYR A 409 7.06 -13.45 -20.19
CA TYR A 409 7.47 -13.51 -21.60
C TYR A 409 6.72 -12.50 -22.47
N PHE A 410 5.38 -12.49 -22.45
CA PHE A 410 4.59 -11.53 -23.24
C PHE A 410 4.77 -10.08 -22.80
N ALA A 411 4.90 -9.83 -21.49
CA ALA A 411 5.18 -8.50 -20.95
C ALA A 411 6.55 -7.99 -21.42
N SER A 412 7.59 -8.82 -21.32
CA SER A 412 8.94 -8.50 -21.82
C SER A 412 8.96 -8.30 -23.34
N GLU A 413 8.24 -9.09 -24.14
CA GLU A 413 8.18 -8.91 -25.59
C GLU A 413 7.59 -7.54 -25.97
N LYS A 414 6.54 -7.10 -25.24
CA LYS A 414 5.94 -5.77 -25.41
C LYS A 414 6.92 -4.64 -25.05
N LEU A 415 7.64 -4.78 -23.94
CA LEU A 415 8.62 -3.79 -23.48
C LEU A 415 9.84 -3.72 -24.42
N LEU A 416 10.33 -4.87 -24.91
CA LEU A 416 11.44 -4.94 -25.87
C LEU A 416 11.11 -4.20 -27.18
N LYS A 417 9.89 -4.35 -27.69
CA LYS A 417 9.41 -3.62 -28.90
C LYS A 417 9.32 -2.09 -28.71
N GLN A 418 9.26 -1.61 -27.47
CA GLN A 418 9.38 -0.18 -27.16
C GLN A 418 10.86 0.20 -27.03
N LEU A 419 11.63 -0.61 -26.30
CA LEU A 419 13.05 -0.37 -26.00
C LEU A 419 13.92 -0.26 -27.26
N VAL A 420 13.68 -1.12 -28.26
CA VAL A 420 14.37 -1.09 -29.57
C VAL A 420 14.15 0.23 -30.35
N LYS A 421 13.14 1.03 -30.00
CA LYS A 421 12.88 2.34 -30.63
C LYS A 421 13.63 3.51 -29.98
N VAL A 422 14.13 3.32 -28.76
CA VAL A 422 14.70 4.39 -27.93
C VAL A 422 16.18 4.17 -27.56
N ILE A 423 16.66 2.92 -27.59
CA ILE A 423 18.09 2.62 -27.52
C ILE A 423 18.80 3.36 -28.68
N PRO A 424 19.89 4.11 -28.40
CA PRO A 424 20.74 4.63 -29.46
C PRO A 424 21.22 3.48 -30.34
N GLN A 425 20.95 3.53 -31.65
CA GLN A 425 21.62 2.62 -32.55
C GLN A 425 23.10 3.00 -32.57
N GLU A 426 23.96 2.13 -32.05
CA GLU A 426 25.39 2.22 -32.33
C GLU A 426 25.56 2.18 -33.85
N ASN A 427 26.07 3.28 -34.41
CA ASN A 427 26.50 3.30 -35.80
C ASN A 427 27.61 2.25 -35.93
N SER A 428 27.30 1.16 -36.62
CA SER A 428 28.27 0.12 -36.96
C SER A 428 29.46 0.74 -37.71
N ALA A 429 30.63 0.69 -37.08
CA ALA A 429 31.93 1.11 -37.60
C ALA A 429 32.93 -0.04 -37.47
#